data_AF-A0A8S3UQC1-F1
#
_entry.id   AF-A0A8S3UQC1-F1
#
_cell.length_a   1.000
_cell.length_b   1.000
_cell.length_c   1.000
_cell.angle_alpha   90.00
_cell.angle_beta   90.00
_cell.angle_gamma   90.00
#
_symmetry.space_group_name_H-M   'P 1'
#
loop_
_entity.id
_entity.type
_entity.pdbx_description
1 polymer ?
#
loop_
_entity_poly.entity_id
_entity_poly.type
_entity_poly.pdbx_seq_one_letter_code
_entity_poly.pdbx_strand_id
1 'polypeptide(L)'
;MELDEIIQRSIVTQTLENESRQLKIKKLKDAVSALGFNVVQNVPYDGNCFFHAVGLLCGKDEHLFREETVRFKEQEMLNDSNSFYDESLIRILQAPNEDVQDNRVCKAIADMTGRVVVVLTLFNDERPITPETIYPTNGNKEDPCIYIGHIEDSHFVPIRGMN
;
A
#
# COMPACT_ATOMS: atom_id res chain seq x y z
N MET A 1 -37.83 -20.27 3.31
CA MET A 1 -36.90 -21.01 4.17
C MET A 1 -35.46 -20.92 3.64
N GLU A 2 -35.21 -20.94 2.33
CA GLU A 2 -33.84 -20.77 1.77
C GLU A 2 -33.25 -19.35 1.89
N LEU A 3 -34.08 -18.30 1.85
CA LEU A 3 -33.58 -16.91 1.89
C LEU A 3 -32.97 -16.54 3.25
N ASP A 4 -33.57 -17.00 4.35
CA ASP A 4 -33.11 -16.73 5.71
C ASP A 4 -31.78 -17.43 6.01
N GLU A 5 -31.59 -18.65 5.51
CA GLU A 5 -30.32 -19.38 5.63
C GLU A 5 -29.19 -18.72 4.82
N ILE A 6 -29.48 -18.20 3.62
CA ILE A 6 -28.50 -17.47 2.81
C ILE A 6 -28.07 -16.17 3.51
N ILE A 7 -29.03 -15.42 4.06
CA ILE A 7 -28.75 -14.17 4.79
C ILE A 7 -27.92 -14.48 6.05
N GLN A 8 -28.29 -15.50 6.82
CA GLN A 8 -27.54 -15.89 8.02
C GLN A 8 -26.10 -16.33 7.67
N ARG A 9 -25.91 -17.12 6.61
CA ARG A 9 -24.55 -17.50 6.15
C ARG A 9 -23.73 -16.28 5.74
N SER A 10 -24.33 -15.36 4.99
CA SER A 10 -23.66 -14.12 4.56
C SER A 10 -23.20 -13.27 5.75
N ILE A 11 -24.05 -13.09 6.76
CA ILE A 11 -23.72 -12.32 7.98
C ILE A 11 -22.58 -12.99 8.75
N VAL A 12 -22.61 -14.32 8.91
CA VAL A 12 -21.56 -15.06 9.60
C VAL A 12 -20.22 -14.93 8.86
N THR A 13 -20.21 -15.08 7.53
CA THR A 13 -19.00 -14.91 6.72
C THR A 13 -18.41 -13.51 6.85
N GLN A 14 -19.23 -12.46 6.73
CA GLN A 14 -18.76 -11.08 6.88
C GLN A 14 -18.19 -10.80 8.28
N THR A 15 -18.79 -11.39 9.31
CA THR A 15 -18.32 -11.24 10.70
C THR A 15 -16.94 -11.88 10.87
N LEU A 16 -16.77 -13.12 10.41
CA LEU A 16 -15.49 -13.84 10.48
C LEU A 16 -14.38 -13.15 9.69
N GLU A 17 -14.69 -12.62 8.50
CA GLU A 17 -13.73 -11.85 7.70
C GLU A 17 -13.29 -10.58 8.42
N ASN A 18 -14.23 -9.86 9.05
CA ASN A 18 -13.91 -8.66 9.81
C ASN A 18 -13.06 -8.96 11.05
N GLU A 19 -13.37 -10.01 11.81
CA GLU A 19 -12.55 -10.45 12.95
C GLU A 19 -11.14 -10.83 12.52
N SER A 20 -11.01 -11.57 11.41
CA SER A 20 -9.72 -11.94 10.82
C SER A 20 -8.90 -10.71 10.41
N ARG A 21 -9.53 -9.73 9.73
CA ARG A 21 -8.91 -8.45 9.36
C ARG A 21 -8.41 -7.67 10.58
N GLN A 22 -9.23 -7.53 11.61
CA GLN A 22 -8.85 -6.84 12.84
C GLN A 22 -7.69 -7.52 13.56
N LEU A 23 -7.69 -8.86 13.62
CA LEU A 23 -6.59 -9.62 14.19
C LEU A 23 -5.28 -9.39 13.43
N LYS A 24 -5.31 -9.41 12.09
CA LYS A 24 -4.12 -9.15 11.26
C LYS A 24 -3.58 -7.73 11.46
N ILE A 25 -4.45 -6.71 11.50
CA ILE A 25 -4.05 -5.33 11.80
C ILE A 25 -3.41 -5.24 13.17
N LYS A 26 -3.98 -5.91 14.18
CA LYS A 26 -3.41 -5.93 15.54
C LYS A 26 -2.01 -6.56 15.54
N LYS A 27 -1.84 -7.71 14.89
CA LYS A 27 -0.52 -8.36 14.77
C LYS A 27 0.50 -7.44 14.10
N LEU A 28 0.12 -6.75 13.02
CA LEU A 28 0.99 -5.79 12.35
C LEU A 28 1.35 -4.63 13.29
N LYS A 29 0.37 -4.06 14.01
CA LYS A 29 0.60 -2.99 15.01
C LYS A 29 1.61 -3.41 16.05
N ASP A 30 1.45 -4.59 16.63
CA ASP A 30 2.36 -5.10 17.68
C ASP A 30 3.78 -5.28 17.11
N ALA A 31 3.89 -5.86 15.90
CA ALA A 31 5.17 -6.12 15.26
C ALA A 31 5.91 -4.83 14.84
N VAL A 32 5.23 -3.84 14.28
CA VAL A 32 5.88 -2.57 13.90
C VAL A 32 6.17 -1.69 15.11
N SER A 33 5.39 -1.82 16.19
CA SER A 33 5.66 -1.13 17.46
C SER A 33 6.96 -1.61 18.09
N ALA A 34 7.25 -2.91 18.01
CA ALA A 34 8.53 -3.47 18.45
C ALA A 34 9.74 -2.90 17.68
N LEU A 35 9.51 -2.33 16.50
CA LEU A 35 10.52 -1.67 15.66
C LEU A 35 10.56 -0.14 15.82
N GLY A 36 9.78 0.43 16.75
CA GLY A 36 9.73 1.89 16.94
C GLY A 36 8.83 2.62 15.93
N PHE A 37 7.84 1.94 15.36
CA PHE A 37 6.87 2.52 14.44
C PHE A 37 5.43 2.33 14.90
N ASN A 38 4.53 3.21 14.48
CA ASN A 38 3.09 3.13 14.73
C ASN A 38 2.33 3.02 13.40
N VAL A 39 1.35 2.13 13.35
CA VAL A 39 0.28 2.21 12.32
C VAL A 39 -0.57 3.42 12.63
N VAL A 40 -0.70 4.35 11.68
CA VAL A 40 -1.43 5.62 11.86
C VAL A 40 -2.92 5.35 11.99
N GLN A 41 -3.49 4.67 10.99
CA GLN A 41 -4.89 4.26 10.97
C GLN A 41 -5.09 3.08 10.02
N ASN A 42 -6.21 2.38 10.16
CA ASN A 42 -6.65 1.47 9.11
C ASN A 42 -7.27 2.26 7.95
N VAL A 43 -7.13 1.76 6.73
CA VAL A 43 -7.75 2.32 5.52
C VAL A 43 -8.81 1.37 4.96
N PRO A 44 -9.69 1.81 4.04
CA PRO A 44 -10.71 0.96 3.43
C PRO A 44 -10.14 -0.28 2.71
N TYR A 45 -10.89 -1.37 2.74
CA TYR A 45 -10.60 -2.63 2.00
C TYR A 45 -11.29 -2.60 0.64
N ASP A 46 -10.90 -1.67 -0.23
CA ASP A 46 -11.58 -1.35 -1.49
C ASP A 46 -10.68 -1.54 -2.72
N GLY A 47 -9.57 -2.29 -2.59
CA GLY A 47 -8.58 -2.44 -3.65
C GLY A 47 -7.68 -1.22 -3.88
N ASN A 48 -7.96 -0.10 -3.22
CA ASN A 48 -7.17 1.14 -3.29
C ASN A 48 -6.36 1.41 -2.02
N CYS A 49 -6.30 0.44 -1.09
CA CYS A 49 -5.65 0.56 0.22
C CYS A 49 -4.21 1.07 0.15
N PHE A 50 -3.46 0.73 -0.90
CA PHE A 50 -2.13 1.26 -1.15
C PHE A 50 -2.13 2.79 -1.27
N PHE A 51 -2.94 3.34 -2.18
CA PHE A 51 -3.03 4.79 -2.40
C PHE A 51 -3.67 5.53 -1.23
N HIS A 52 -4.61 4.90 -0.51
CA HIS A 52 -5.09 5.42 0.77
C HIS A 52 -3.94 5.59 1.76
N ALA A 53 -3.08 4.57 1.90
CA ALA A 53 -1.96 4.61 2.83
C ALA A 53 -0.90 5.65 2.43
N VAL A 54 -0.43 5.64 1.18
CA VAL A 54 0.61 6.58 0.73
C VAL A 54 0.09 8.01 0.60
N GLY A 55 -1.16 8.20 0.16
CA GLY A 55 -1.82 9.50 0.06
C GLY A 55 -1.90 10.19 1.42
N LEU A 56 -2.33 9.45 2.45
CA LEU A 56 -2.39 9.97 3.82
C LEU A 56 -1.02 10.44 4.33
N LEU A 57 0.05 9.70 4.02
CA LEU A 57 1.42 10.06 4.42
C LEU A 57 1.98 11.25 3.63
N CYS A 58 1.44 11.51 2.44
CA CYS A 58 1.79 12.65 1.60
C CYS A 58 0.83 13.84 1.76
N GLY A 59 -0.22 13.72 2.58
CA GLY A 59 -1.24 14.75 2.75
C GLY A 59 -2.10 14.95 1.49
N LYS A 60 -2.33 13.89 0.72
CA LYS A 60 -3.08 13.91 -0.54
C LYS A 60 -4.22 12.91 -0.52
N ASP A 61 -5.28 13.24 -1.27
CA ASP A 61 -6.38 12.33 -1.60
C ASP A 61 -5.87 11.16 -2.44
N GLU A 62 -6.38 9.96 -2.18
CA GLU A 62 -5.90 8.71 -2.78
C GLU A 62 -6.13 8.66 -4.29
N HIS A 63 -7.25 9.20 -4.79
CA HIS A 63 -7.57 9.19 -6.21
C HIS A 63 -6.70 10.20 -6.95
N LEU A 64 -6.57 11.41 -6.39
CA LEU A 64 -5.69 12.44 -6.96
C LEU A 64 -4.23 11.97 -6.97
N PHE A 65 -3.77 11.33 -5.89
CA PHE A 65 -2.39 10.85 -5.80
C PHE A 65 -2.11 9.72 -6.80
N ARG A 66 -3.07 8.82 -7.01
CA ARG A 66 -3.00 7.81 -8.07
C ARG A 66 -2.91 8.44 -9.45
N GLU A 67 -3.78 9.40 -9.76
CA GLU A 67 -3.75 10.10 -11.06
C GLU A 67 -2.43 10.85 -11.29
N GLU A 68 -1.90 11.51 -10.27
CA GLU A 68 -0.58 12.17 -10.35
C GLU A 68 0.53 11.16 -10.65
N THR A 69 0.49 9.98 -10.03
CA THR A 69 1.46 8.91 -10.27
C THR A 69 1.40 8.41 -11.70
N VAL A 70 0.20 8.21 -12.24
CA VAL A 70 -0.01 7.85 -13.65
C VAL A 70 0.58 8.92 -14.57
N ARG A 71 0.20 10.19 -14.37
CA ARG A 71 0.69 11.30 -15.19
C ARG A 71 2.21 11.44 -15.14
N PHE A 72 2.80 11.26 -13.95
CA PHE A 72 4.26 11.27 -13.79
C PHE A 72 4.93 10.19 -14.64
N LYS A 73 4.43 8.94 -14.59
CA LYS A 73 4.99 7.86 -15.40
C LYS A 73 4.78 8.07 -16.90
N GLU A 74 3.62 8.57 -17.32
CA GLU A 74 3.36 8.93 -18.72
C GLU A 74 4.36 10.00 -19.20
N GLN A 75 4.64 11.02 -18.39
CA GLN A 75 5.61 12.08 -18.72
C GLN A 75 7.05 11.56 -18.79
N GLU A 76 7.48 10.73 -17.85
CA GLU A 76 8.82 10.11 -17.91
C GLU A 76 8.99 9.32 -19.21
N MET A 77 7.97 8.55 -19.61
CA MET A 77 7.99 7.76 -20.84
C MET A 77 8.06 8.62 -22.11
N LEU A 78 7.43 9.79 -22.12
CA LEU A 78 7.51 10.73 -23.25
C LEU A 78 8.88 11.41 -23.37
N ASN A 79 9.56 11.61 -22.23
CA ASN A 79 10.81 12.35 -22.15
C ASN A 79 12.06 11.47 -22.33
N ASP A 80 11.96 10.17 -22.08
CA ASP A 80 13.06 9.22 -22.27
C ASP A 80 12.83 8.37 -23.52
N SER A 81 13.55 8.68 -24.61
CA SER A 81 13.47 7.95 -25.87
C SER A 81 13.94 6.49 -25.78
N ASN A 82 14.58 6.09 -24.67
CA ASN A 82 15.00 4.72 -24.39
C ASN A 82 14.10 4.01 -23.36
N SER A 83 13.09 4.70 -22.80
CA SER A 83 12.14 4.11 -21.88
C SER A 83 11.25 3.12 -22.62
N PHE A 84 11.33 1.83 -22.25
CA PHE A 84 10.33 0.85 -22.66
C PHE A 84 8.96 1.30 -22.13
N TYR A 85 7.97 1.42 -23.02
CA TYR A 85 6.61 1.77 -22.62
C TYR A 85 6.01 0.62 -21.79
N ASP A 86 6.09 0.76 -20.47
CA ASP A 86 5.49 -0.19 -19.53
C ASP A 86 3.97 0.07 -19.41
N GLU A 87 3.25 -0.27 -20.48
CA GLU A 87 1.78 -0.26 -20.49
C GLU A 87 1.19 -1.02 -19.31
N SER A 88 1.86 -2.10 -18.88
CA SER A 88 1.35 -2.94 -17.82
C SER A 88 1.34 -2.19 -16.48
N LEU A 89 2.37 -1.38 -16.20
CA LEU A 89 2.39 -0.53 -15.01
C LEU A 89 1.31 0.55 -15.07
N ILE A 90 1.12 1.22 -16.21
CA ILE A 90 0.06 2.23 -16.35
C ILE A 90 -1.32 1.59 -16.15
N ARG A 91 -1.55 0.41 -16.71
CA ARG A 91 -2.81 -0.34 -16.49
C ARG A 91 -3.00 -0.70 -15.02
N ILE A 92 -1.97 -1.18 -14.33
CA ILE A 92 -2.03 -1.49 -12.88
C ILE A 92 -2.36 -0.22 -12.08
N LEU A 93 -1.70 0.90 -12.39
CA LEU A 93 -1.94 2.18 -11.70
C LEU A 93 -3.35 2.73 -11.96
N GLN A 94 -3.92 2.47 -13.14
CA GLN A 94 -5.27 2.90 -13.50
C GLN A 94 -6.36 1.91 -13.03
N ALA A 95 -6.01 0.64 -12.78
CA ALA A 95 -6.96 -0.38 -12.37
C ALA A 95 -7.32 -0.24 -10.88
N PRO A 96 -8.59 0.04 -10.53
CA PRO A 96 -8.92 0.38 -9.15
C PRO A 96 -8.85 -0.77 -8.13
N ASN A 97 -8.58 -2.00 -8.55
CA ASN A 97 -8.64 -3.19 -7.68
C ASN A 97 -7.58 -4.25 -7.99
N GLU A 98 -6.56 -3.93 -8.79
CA GLU A 98 -5.45 -4.88 -8.95
C GLU A 98 -4.54 -4.81 -7.72
N ASP A 99 -3.98 -5.96 -7.34
CA ASP A 99 -3.03 -6.05 -6.24
C ASP A 99 -1.86 -5.11 -6.51
N VAL A 100 -1.86 -3.95 -5.86
CA VAL A 100 -0.82 -2.91 -5.98
C VAL A 100 0.44 -3.32 -5.18
N GLN A 101 0.72 -4.62 -5.11
CA GLN A 101 1.93 -5.21 -4.50
C GLN A 101 3.07 -5.30 -5.51
N ASP A 102 3.05 -4.42 -6.49
CA ASP A 102 4.07 -4.35 -7.50
C ASP A 102 5.14 -3.36 -7.06
N ASN A 103 6.37 -3.85 -6.88
CA ASN A 103 7.51 -3.00 -6.54
C ASN A 103 7.73 -1.90 -7.59
N ARG A 104 7.22 -2.07 -8.82
CA ARG A 104 7.17 -1.02 -9.84
C ARG A 104 6.25 0.15 -9.46
N VAL A 105 5.15 -0.09 -8.75
CA VAL A 105 4.29 0.98 -8.23
C VAL A 105 4.98 1.69 -7.08
N CYS A 106 5.56 0.96 -6.12
CA CYS A 106 6.37 1.57 -5.07
C CYS A 106 7.51 2.42 -5.65
N LYS A 107 8.14 1.94 -6.73
CA LYS A 107 9.19 2.65 -7.45
C LYS A 107 8.68 3.92 -8.13
N ALA A 108 7.52 3.86 -8.80
CA ALA A 108 6.89 5.03 -9.39
C ALA A 108 6.57 6.11 -8.33
N ILE A 109 6.07 5.70 -7.16
CA ILE A 109 5.82 6.62 -6.04
C ILE A 109 7.13 7.21 -5.50
N ALA A 110 8.16 6.39 -5.30
CA ALA A 110 9.46 6.86 -4.85
C ALA A 110 10.01 7.92 -5.81
N ASP A 111 10.01 7.62 -7.11
CA ASP A 111 10.49 8.52 -8.17
C ASP A 111 9.68 9.82 -8.25
N MET A 112 8.35 9.72 -8.22
CA MET A 112 7.47 10.89 -8.26
C MET A 112 7.66 11.81 -7.05
N THR A 113 7.83 11.22 -5.86
CA THR A 113 7.91 11.99 -4.61
C THR A 113 9.34 12.42 -4.26
N GLY A 114 10.34 11.82 -4.89
CA GLY A 114 11.75 11.98 -4.52
C GLY A 114 12.11 11.35 -3.17
N ARG A 115 11.20 10.59 -2.55
CA ARG A 115 11.33 10.02 -1.20
C ARG A 115 11.56 8.51 -1.24
N VAL A 116 12.27 8.00 -0.25
CA VAL A 116 12.41 6.54 -0.07
C VAL A 116 11.08 5.96 0.40
N VAL A 117 10.64 4.87 -0.22
CA VAL A 117 9.47 4.08 0.22
C VAL A 117 9.97 2.85 0.97
N VAL A 118 9.45 2.60 2.16
CA VAL A 118 9.79 1.45 2.99
C VAL A 118 8.52 0.64 3.27
N VAL A 119 8.53 -0.62 2.87
CA VAL A 119 7.42 -1.57 3.08
C VAL A 119 7.76 -2.51 4.23
N LEU A 120 6.91 -2.54 5.25
CA LEU A 120 7.02 -3.41 6.41
C LEU A 120 5.97 -4.51 6.31
N THR A 121 6.37 -5.68 5.83
CA THR A 121 5.43 -6.78 5.59
C THR A 121 5.30 -7.71 6.78
N LEU A 122 4.06 -7.89 7.24
CA LEU A 122 3.68 -8.97 8.16
C LEU A 122 3.26 -10.18 7.33
N PHE A 123 3.94 -11.30 7.55
CA PHE A 123 3.61 -12.60 6.98
C PHE A 123 2.92 -13.49 8.02
N ASN A 124 2.06 -14.40 7.58
CA ASN A 124 1.27 -15.30 8.42
C ASN A 124 2.13 -16.39 9.08
N ASP A 125 3.32 -16.67 8.52
CA ASP A 125 4.28 -17.63 9.08
C ASP A 125 5.08 -17.08 10.28
N GLU A 126 4.67 -15.92 10.81
CA GLU A 126 5.26 -15.26 11.98
C GLU A 126 6.75 -14.94 11.83
N ARG A 127 7.28 -14.93 10.60
CA ARG A 127 8.65 -14.50 10.35
C ARG A 127 8.82 -13.02 10.72
N PRO A 128 10.02 -12.62 11.18
CA PRO A 128 10.28 -11.23 11.51
C PRO A 128 9.97 -10.31 10.33
N ILE A 129 9.39 -9.14 10.63
CA ILE A 129 9.19 -8.09 9.63
C ILE A 129 10.57 -7.70 9.07
N THR A 130 10.74 -7.90 7.76
CA THR A 130 11.92 -7.47 7.03
C THR A 130 11.52 -6.26 6.18
N PRO A 131 12.13 -5.08 6.41
CA PRO A 131 11.82 -3.91 5.60
C PRO A 131 12.29 -4.09 4.16
N GLU A 132 11.39 -3.91 3.20
CA GLU A 132 11.77 -3.69 1.81
C GLU A 132 11.93 -2.19 1.56
N THR A 133 13.08 -1.78 1.03
CA THR A 133 13.39 -0.36 0.82
C THR A 133 13.52 -0.07 -0.67
N ILE A 134 12.65 0.81 -1.18
CA ILE A 134 12.61 1.24 -2.56
C ILE A 134 13.12 2.68 -2.65
N TYR A 135 14.23 2.86 -3.34
CA TYR A 135 14.87 4.16 -3.51
C TYR A 135 14.40 4.87 -4.78
N PRO A 136 14.24 6.21 -4.74
CA PRO A 136 14.04 7.00 -5.95
C PRO A 136 15.29 6.97 -6.84
N THR A 137 15.09 7.13 -8.15
CA THR A 137 16.14 7.21 -9.17
C THR A 137 16.89 8.52 -9.00
N ASN A 138 16.12 9.59 -8.82
CA ASN A 138 16.59 10.93 -8.51
C ASN A 138 15.85 11.37 -7.24
N GLY A 139 16.56 11.53 -6.12
CA GLY A 139 15.94 11.94 -4.87
C GLY A 139 16.96 12.12 -3.76
N ASN A 140 16.61 12.93 -2.76
CA ASN A 140 17.47 13.14 -1.61
C ASN A 140 17.20 12.03 -0.58
N LYS A 141 18.24 11.28 -0.21
CA LYS A 141 18.14 10.23 0.82
C LYS A 141 17.89 10.80 2.23
N GLU A 142 18.05 12.11 2.40
CA GLU A 142 17.77 12.80 3.65
C GLU A 142 16.29 13.18 3.82
N ASP A 143 15.48 13.09 2.74
CA ASP A 143 14.05 13.37 2.85
C ASP A 143 13.34 12.28 3.68
N PRO A 144 12.32 12.64 4.49
CA PRO A 144 11.62 11.67 5.33
C PRO A 144 11.04 10.52 4.50
N CYS A 145 11.34 9.27 4.86
CA CYS A 145 10.81 8.10 4.16
C CYS A 145 9.27 8.02 4.25
N ILE A 146 8.66 7.33 3.29
CA ILE A 146 7.26 6.90 3.30
C ILE A 146 7.22 5.46 3.81
N TYR A 147 6.76 5.26 5.05
CA TYR A 147 6.64 3.92 5.63
C TYR A 147 5.22 3.38 5.45
N ILE A 148 5.08 2.22 4.84
CA ILE A 148 3.80 1.52 4.70
C ILE A 148 3.90 0.11 5.26
N GLY A 149 2.85 -0.33 5.94
CA GLY A 149 2.70 -1.71 6.41
C GLY A 149 1.93 -2.53 5.40
N HIS A 150 2.39 -3.74 5.12
CA HIS A 150 1.72 -4.67 4.22
C HIS A 150 1.30 -5.92 4.99
N ILE A 151 0.04 -6.32 4.83
CA ILE A 151 -0.53 -7.51 5.48
C ILE A 151 -0.73 -8.57 4.41
N GLU A 152 0.14 -9.60 4.46
CA GLU A 152 0.23 -10.79 3.61
C GLU A 152 -0.83 -10.83 2.50
N ASP A 153 -0.52 -10.04 1.46
CA ASP A 153 -1.13 -10.03 0.16
C ASP A 153 -2.54 -9.43 0.01
N SER A 154 -2.97 -8.55 0.92
CA SER A 154 -4.36 -8.03 0.81
C SER A 154 -4.58 -6.59 1.22
N HIS A 155 -3.67 -6.00 2.01
CA HIS A 155 -3.96 -4.71 2.60
C HIS A 155 -2.70 -3.93 2.95
N PHE A 156 -2.78 -2.62 2.71
CA PHE A 156 -1.75 -1.68 3.10
C PHE A 156 -2.25 -0.72 4.17
N VAL A 157 -1.37 -0.30 5.07
CA VAL A 157 -1.68 0.71 6.09
C VAL A 157 -0.54 1.73 6.21
N PRO A 158 -0.85 3.01 6.49
CA PRO A 158 0.17 4.03 6.72
C PRO A 158 0.91 3.81 8.03
N ILE A 159 2.24 3.98 8.02
CA ILE A 159 3.11 3.84 9.19
C ILE A 159 3.90 5.14 9.42
N ARG A 160 4.16 5.50 10.69
CA ARG A 160 5.06 6.58 11.10
C ARG A 160 6.00 6.13 12.21
N GLY A 161 7.20 6.72 12.28
CA GLY A 161 8.10 6.52 13.42
C GLY A 161 7.49 7.05 14.71
N MET A 162 7.78 6.39 15.84
CA MET A 162 7.48 6.94 17.16
C MET A 162 8.53 8.01 17.48
N ASN A 163 8.10 9.27 17.59
CA ASN A 163 8.94 10.34 18.12
C ASN A 163 9.11 10.21 19.64
#